data_AF-A0A822ZB28-F1
#
_entry.id   AF-A0A822ZB28-F1
#
_cell.length_a   1.000
_cell.length_b   1.000
_cell.length_c   1.000
_cell.angle_alpha   90.00
_cell.angle_beta   90.00
_cell.angle_gamma   90.00
#
_symmetry.space_group_name_H-M   'P 1'
#
loop_
_entity.id
_entity.type
_entity.pdbx_description
1 polymer ?
#
loop_
_entity_poly.entity_id
_entity_poly.type
_entity_poly.pdbx_seq_one_letter_code
_entity_poly.pdbx_strand_id
1 'polypeptide(L)'
;MNMLFCSMLCSDPELDSHKFKDILDETIAAGELNATKAYQKWAKQVVETEPPTDPLKQRKKSNKESESKLLAVISQRRSQRKEQFVSMFSSLMAKYNGSESHPEPTEKEFEAARKKVESHRQSKKAENK
;
A
#
# COMPACT_ATOMS: atom_id res chain seq x y z
N MET A 1 -21.68 -18.72 -7.05
CA MET A 1 -20.48 -18.07 -7.60
C MET A 1 -19.50 -17.55 -6.55
N ASN A 2 -19.71 -17.74 -5.23
CA ASN A 2 -18.83 -17.15 -4.20
C ASN A 2 -17.37 -17.63 -4.23
N MET A 3 -17.10 -18.89 -4.59
CA MET A 3 -15.72 -19.39 -4.70
C MET A 3 -14.88 -18.63 -5.75
N LEU A 4 -15.51 -18.09 -6.81
CA LEU A 4 -14.84 -17.30 -7.83
C LEU A 4 -14.19 -16.05 -7.20
N PHE A 5 -14.97 -15.33 -6.39
CA PHE A 5 -14.51 -14.13 -5.68
C PHE A 5 -13.44 -14.47 -4.63
N CYS A 6 -13.54 -15.62 -3.97
CA CYS A 6 -12.49 -16.05 -3.02
C CYS A 6 -11.15 -16.37 -3.71
N SER A 7 -11.17 -16.75 -4.99
CA SER A 7 -9.96 -17.07 -5.75
C SER A 7 -9.26 -15.84 -6.32
N MET A 8 -9.99 -14.76 -6.55
CA MET A 8 -9.49 -13.55 -7.18
C MET A 8 -9.14 -12.51 -6.12
N LEU A 9 -7.83 -12.26 -5.95
CA LEU A 9 -7.31 -11.32 -4.96
C LEU A 9 -7.99 -9.95 -5.12
N CYS A 10 -8.43 -9.38 -3.99
CA CYS A 10 -9.07 -8.07 -3.90
C CYS A 10 -10.42 -7.94 -4.63
N SER A 11 -11.12 -9.03 -4.92
CA SER A 11 -12.48 -8.96 -5.44
C SER A 11 -13.50 -9.00 -4.30
N ASP A 12 -14.52 -8.14 -4.39
CA ASP A 12 -15.63 -8.08 -3.44
C ASP A 12 -16.94 -8.48 -4.13
N PRO A 13 -17.65 -9.53 -3.66
CA PRO A 13 -18.86 -10.03 -4.30
C PRO A 13 -19.95 -8.97 -4.50
N GLU A 14 -20.09 -8.05 -3.55
CA GLU A 14 -21.09 -6.97 -3.61
C GLU A 14 -20.71 -5.87 -4.61
N LEU A 15 -19.42 -5.66 -4.85
CA LEU A 15 -18.93 -4.56 -5.68
C LEU A 15 -18.68 -4.98 -7.12
N ASP A 16 -18.12 -6.17 -7.29
CA ASP A 16 -17.60 -6.64 -8.57
C ASP A 16 -18.56 -7.60 -9.28
N SER A 17 -19.63 -8.07 -8.63
CA SER A 17 -20.62 -8.96 -9.25
C SER A 17 -21.23 -8.37 -10.52
N HIS A 18 -21.58 -7.09 -10.53
CA HIS A 18 -22.08 -6.41 -11.73
C HIS A 18 -21.04 -6.38 -12.84
N LYS A 19 -19.77 -6.08 -12.52
CA LYS A 19 -18.68 -6.08 -13.52
C LYS A 19 -18.47 -7.46 -14.13
N PHE A 20 -18.44 -8.49 -13.29
CA PHE A 20 -18.31 -9.87 -13.77
C PHE A 20 -19.50 -10.30 -14.60
N LYS A 21 -20.71 -9.85 -14.24
CA LYS A 21 -21.90 -10.10 -15.04
C LYS A 21 -21.77 -9.48 -16.43
N ASP A 22 -21.37 -8.21 -16.52
CA ASP A 22 -21.25 -7.53 -17.82
C ASP A 22 -20.22 -8.20 -18.73
N ILE A 23 -19.06 -8.60 -18.19
CA ILE A 23 -18.01 -9.33 -18.93
C ILE A 23 -18.53 -10.69 -19.43
N LEU A 24 -19.26 -11.41 -18.58
CA LEU A 24 -19.82 -12.71 -18.95
C LEU A 24 -20.96 -12.56 -19.98
N ASP A 25 -21.80 -11.55 -19.85
CA ASP A 25 -22.85 -11.25 -20.83
C ASP A 25 -22.23 -10.85 -22.19
N GLU A 26 -21.14 -10.07 -22.21
CA GLU A 26 -20.42 -9.72 -23.44
C GLU A 26 -19.82 -10.94 -24.13
N THR A 27 -19.15 -11.83 -23.38
CA THR A 27 -18.54 -13.06 -23.94
C THR A 27 -19.58 -14.07 -24.41
N ILE A 28 -20.73 -14.15 -23.74
CA ILE A 28 -21.88 -14.95 -24.21
C ILE A 28 -22.48 -14.35 -25.48
N ALA A 29 -22.61 -13.02 -25.56
CA ALA A 29 -23.11 -12.32 -26.76
C ALA A 29 -22.15 -12.45 -27.95
N ALA A 30 -20.84 -12.48 -27.70
CA ALA A 30 -19.80 -12.77 -28.69
C ALA A 30 -19.82 -14.25 -29.15
N GLY A 31 -20.56 -15.12 -28.47
CA GLY A 31 -20.68 -16.54 -28.80
C GLY A 31 -19.46 -17.38 -28.39
N GLU A 32 -18.53 -16.81 -27.61
CA GLU A 32 -17.34 -17.52 -27.11
C GLU A 32 -17.68 -18.45 -25.95
N LEU A 33 -18.72 -18.12 -25.17
CA LEU A 33 -19.16 -18.89 -24.01
C LEU A 33 -20.66 -19.25 -24.09
N ASN A 34 -20.98 -20.50 -23.74
CA ASN A 34 -22.37 -20.94 -23.63
C ASN A 34 -23.00 -20.52 -22.29
N ALA A 35 -24.22 -19.97 -22.35
CA ALA A 35 -24.97 -19.62 -21.16
C ALA A 35 -25.33 -20.87 -20.33
N THR A 36 -24.81 -20.96 -19.10
CA THR A 36 -25.13 -22.05 -18.17
C THR A 36 -26.32 -21.69 -17.27
N LYS A 37 -27.11 -22.68 -16.85
CA LYS A 37 -28.25 -22.46 -15.93
C LYS A 37 -27.80 -21.84 -14.59
N ALA A 38 -26.61 -22.22 -14.11
CA ALA A 38 -26.04 -21.66 -12.89
C ALA A 38 -25.72 -20.16 -13.05
N TYR A 39 -25.17 -19.76 -14.20
CA TYR A 39 -24.94 -18.36 -14.53
C TYR A 39 -26.24 -17.57 -14.59
N GLN A 40 -27.25 -18.06 -15.32
CA GLN A 40 -28.54 -17.38 -15.45
C GLN A 40 -29.22 -17.15 -14.10
N LYS A 41 -29.14 -18.12 -13.17
CA LYS A 41 -29.68 -17.97 -11.81
C LYS A 41 -28.93 -16.89 -11.04
N TRP A 42 -27.60 -16.88 -11.12
CA TRP A 42 -26.77 -15.87 -10.46
C TRP A 42 -26.96 -14.48 -11.05
N ALA A 43 -27.00 -14.34 -12.38
CA ALA A 43 -27.21 -13.06 -13.06
C ALA A 43 -28.53 -12.39 -12.67
N LYS A 44 -29.59 -13.18 -12.43
CA LYS A 44 -30.86 -12.67 -11.87
C LYS A 44 -30.69 -12.12 -10.46
N GLN A 45 -29.96 -12.82 -9.59
CA GLN A 45 -29.66 -12.35 -8.23
C GLN A 45 -28.84 -11.06 -8.23
N VAL A 46 -27.91 -10.90 -9.19
CA VAL A 46 -27.11 -9.68 -9.34
C VAL A 46 -27.94 -8.49 -9.83
N VAL A 47 -29.01 -8.71 -10.60
CA VAL A 47 -29.93 -7.63 -11.00
C VAL A 47 -30.78 -7.15 -9.83
N GLU A 48 -31.11 -8.05 -8.91
CA GLU A 48 -31.89 -7.72 -7.70
C GLU A 48 -31.06 -6.93 -6.67
N THR A 49 -29.73 -7.13 -6.64
CA THR A 49 -28.83 -6.29 -5.84
C THR A 49 -28.68 -4.92 -6.47
N GLU A 50 -28.86 -3.86 -5.68
CA GLU A 50 -28.64 -2.49 -6.17
C GLU A 50 -27.20 -2.34 -6.67
N PRO A 51 -26.99 -1.81 -7.89
CA PRO A 51 -25.65 -1.51 -8.38
C PRO A 51 -24.94 -0.61 -7.36
N PRO A 52 -23.66 -0.88 -7.04
CA PRO A 52 -22.87 -0.01 -6.19
C PRO A 52 -22.97 1.42 -6.71
N THR A 53 -23.75 2.24 -6.01
CA THR A 53 -24.07 3.57 -6.47
C THR A 53 -22.84 4.42 -6.22
N ASP A 54 -22.14 4.70 -7.33
CA ASP A 54 -20.96 5.52 -7.48
C ASP A 54 -19.63 4.84 -7.07
N PRO A 55 -18.74 4.50 -8.03
CA PRO A 55 -17.42 3.93 -7.74
C PRO A 55 -16.50 4.89 -6.99
N LEU A 56 -16.82 6.20 -6.95
CA LEU A 56 -16.07 7.22 -6.22
C LEU A 56 -16.65 7.51 -4.83
N LYS A 57 -17.86 7.02 -4.51
CA LYS A 57 -18.36 7.12 -3.13
C LYS A 57 -17.53 6.18 -2.27
N GLN A 58 -16.63 6.76 -1.50
CA GLN A 58 -15.96 6.07 -0.39
C GLN A 58 -17.02 5.28 0.38
N ARG A 59 -16.76 3.98 0.58
CA ARG A 59 -17.51 3.12 1.50
C ARG A 59 -17.90 3.93 2.73
N LYS A 60 -19.17 3.87 3.14
CA LYS A 60 -19.62 4.46 4.42
C LYS A 60 -18.59 4.10 5.47
N LYS A 61 -17.86 5.11 5.94
CA LYS A 61 -16.69 4.98 6.80
C LYS A 61 -17.02 4.01 7.94
N SER A 62 -16.19 2.98 8.11
CA SER A 62 -16.26 2.16 9.32
C SER A 62 -16.21 3.08 10.54
N ASN A 63 -16.99 2.74 11.56
CA ASN A 63 -17.28 3.49 12.78
C ASN A 63 -16.22 4.57 13.12
N LYS A 64 -16.59 5.86 13.16
CA LYS A 64 -15.68 7.02 13.41
C LYS A 64 -14.75 6.82 14.61
N GLU A 65 -15.19 6.02 15.60
CA GLU A 65 -14.39 5.63 16.75
C GLU A 65 -13.10 4.87 16.34
N SER A 66 -13.18 3.98 15.36
CA SER A 66 -12.02 3.21 14.86
C SER A 66 -11.00 4.10 14.14
N GLU A 67 -11.45 5.09 13.36
CA GLU A 67 -10.58 6.08 12.71
C GLU A 67 -9.88 6.95 13.76
N SER A 68 -10.62 7.43 14.76
CA SER A 68 -10.05 8.25 15.84
C SER A 68 -8.99 7.48 16.66
N LYS A 69 -9.25 6.21 16.95
CA LYS A 69 -8.31 5.32 17.64
C LYS A 69 -7.06 5.06 16.79
N LEU A 70 -7.21 4.85 15.49
CA LEU A 70 -6.09 4.69 14.57
C LEU A 70 -5.24 5.96 14.48
N LEU A 71 -5.86 7.12 14.37
CA LEU A 71 -5.17 8.42 14.35
C LEU A 71 -4.39 8.66 15.65
N ALA A 72 -4.96 8.30 16.80
CA ALA A 72 -4.28 8.39 18.09
C ALA A 72 -3.02 7.50 18.14
N VAL A 73 -3.12 6.24 17.68
CA VAL A 73 -1.98 5.32 17.60
C VAL A 73 -0.89 5.84 16.66
N ILE A 74 -1.26 6.38 15.50
CA ILE A 74 -0.30 6.98 14.55
C ILE A 74 0.39 8.19 15.17
N SER A 75 -0.35 9.06 15.86
CA SER A 75 0.18 10.24 16.53
C SER A 75 1.20 9.85 17.62
N GLN A 76 0.85 8.88 18.47
CA GLN A 76 1.74 8.34 19.50
C GLN A 76 3.05 7.78 18.91
N ARG A 77 2.97 7.01 17.82
CA ARG A 77 4.18 6.49 17.16
C ARG A 77 5.03 7.59 16.53
N ARG A 78 4.44 8.70 16.11
CA ARG A 78 5.16 9.86 15.57
C ARG A 78 5.87 10.63 16.69
N SER A 79 5.23 10.86 17.83
CA SER A 79 5.86 11.55 18.95
C SER A 79 7.01 10.74 19.55
N GLN A 80 6.83 9.44 19.77
CA GLN A 80 7.89 8.55 20.26
C GLN A 80 9.12 8.57 19.35
N ARG A 81 8.91 8.48 18.02
CA ARG A 81 10.02 8.58 17.06
C ARG A 81 10.65 9.97 17.05
N LYS A 82 9.88 11.03 17.27
CA LYS A 82 10.40 12.41 17.32
C LYS A 82 11.38 12.58 18.47
N GLU A 83 11.06 12.07 19.65
CA GLU A 83 11.95 12.15 20.82
C GLU A 83 13.27 11.39 20.59
N GLN A 84 13.18 10.16 20.06
CA GLN A 84 14.36 9.38 19.68
C GLN A 84 15.21 10.09 18.61
N PHE A 85 14.56 10.65 17.59
CA PHE A 85 15.24 11.37 16.52
C PHE A 85 15.91 12.66 17.01
N VAL A 86 15.23 13.44 17.85
CA VAL A 86 15.79 14.66 18.45
C VAL A 86 17.00 14.31 19.31
N SER A 87 16.96 13.23 20.09
CA SER A 87 18.11 12.77 20.88
C SER A 87 19.32 12.41 20.00
N MET A 88 19.10 11.62 18.93
CA MET A 88 20.16 11.28 17.96
C MET A 88 20.72 12.53 17.27
N PHE A 89 19.86 13.45 16.87
CA PHE A 89 20.26 14.70 16.22
C PHE A 89 21.05 15.61 17.17
N SER A 90 20.61 15.76 18.43
CA SER A 90 21.33 16.51 19.45
C SER A 90 22.69 15.89 19.74
N SER A 91 22.80 14.55 19.78
CA SER A 91 24.09 13.85 19.91
C SER A 91 25.02 14.14 18.73
N LEU A 92 24.48 14.15 17.51
CA LEU A 92 25.23 14.49 16.30
C LEU A 92 25.72 15.95 16.36
N MET A 93 24.81 16.89 16.63
CA MET A 93 25.16 18.30 16.76
C MET A 93 26.19 18.51 17.88
N ALA A 94 26.07 17.85 19.03
CA ALA A 94 27.07 17.96 20.10
C ALA A 94 28.46 17.49 19.65
N LYS A 95 28.55 16.41 18.85
CA LYS A 95 29.81 15.89 18.31
C LYS A 95 30.45 16.77 17.26
N TYR A 96 29.66 17.46 16.43
CA TYR A 96 30.18 18.20 15.27
C TYR A 96 30.11 19.73 15.40
N ASN A 97 29.36 20.26 16.38
CA ASN A 97 29.16 21.70 16.61
C ASN A 97 29.82 22.20 17.92
N GLY A 98 30.39 21.31 18.73
CA GLY A 98 30.98 21.66 20.03
C GLY A 98 32.46 21.95 19.91
N SER A 99 32.86 23.20 19.62
CA SER A 99 34.17 23.85 19.91
C SER A 99 35.51 23.13 19.63
N GLU A 100 35.53 21.88 19.19
CA GLU A 100 36.69 21.17 18.69
C GLU A 100 36.71 21.37 17.18
N SER A 101 37.69 22.15 16.71
CA SER A 101 38.02 22.28 15.30
C SER A 101 38.54 20.94 14.80
N HIS A 102 37.62 20.02 14.45
CA HIS A 102 38.00 18.85 13.67
C HIS A 102 38.47 19.34 12.29
N PRO A 103 39.74 19.09 11.90
CA PRO A 103 40.20 19.45 10.57
C PRO A 103 39.33 18.75 9.53
N GLU A 104 39.09 19.43 8.41
CA GLU A 104 38.38 18.81 7.29
C GLU A 104 39.03 17.47 6.94
N PRO A 105 38.23 16.41 6.67
CA PRO A 105 38.78 15.11 6.29
C PRO A 105 39.77 15.26 5.15
N THR A 106 40.90 14.55 5.23
CA THR A 106 41.88 14.60 4.14
C THR A 106 41.26 14.01 2.88
N GLU A 107 41.62 14.50 1.69
CA GLU A 107 41.06 14.04 0.39
C GLU A 107 41.03 12.49 0.28
N LYS A 108 42.09 11.83 0.76
CA LYS A 108 42.20 10.37 0.80
C LYS A 108 41.13 9.69 1.68
N GLU A 109 40.81 10.28 2.83
CA GLU A 109 39.78 9.76 3.74
C GLU A 109 38.38 9.97 3.16
N PHE A 110 38.17 11.10 2.48
CA PHE A 110 36.93 11.42 1.81
C PHE A 110 36.67 10.49 0.61
N GLU A 111 37.70 10.21 -0.20
CA GLU A 111 37.62 9.26 -1.31
C GLU A 111 37.31 7.84 -0.81
N ALA A 112 37.95 7.41 0.28
CA ALA A 112 37.66 6.13 0.92
C ALA A 112 36.20 6.03 1.41
N ALA A 113 35.66 7.11 1.99
CA ALA A 113 34.27 7.19 2.41
C ALA A 113 33.30 7.10 1.22
N ARG A 114 33.57 7.82 0.12
CA ARG A 114 32.78 7.75 -1.12
C ARG A 114 32.74 6.33 -1.68
N LYS A 115 33.91 5.69 -1.79
CA LYS A 115 34.02 4.31 -2.29
C LYS A 115 33.22 3.32 -1.44
N LYS A 116 33.23 3.47 -0.11
CA LYS A 116 32.46 2.65 0.83
C LYS A 116 30.94 2.82 0.66
N VAL A 117 30.48 4.05 0.45
CA VAL A 117 29.04 4.34 0.22
C VAL A 117 28.60 3.75 -1.12
N GLU A 118 29.43 3.88 -2.16
CA GLU A 118 29.13 3.35 -3.48
C GLU A 118 29.10 1.82 -3.51
N SER A 119 30.06 1.15 -2.87
CA SER A 119 30.04 -0.32 -2.74
C SER A 119 28.81 -0.82 -2.00
N HIS A 120 28.38 -0.10 -0.95
CA HIS A 120 27.16 -0.45 -0.20
C HIS A 120 25.88 -0.21 -1.00
N ARG A 121 25.87 0.80 -1.88
CA ARG A 121 24.74 1.04 -2.78
C ARG A 121 24.64 -0.03 -3.85
N GLN A 122 25.78 -0.49 -4.37
CA GLN A 122 25.85 -1.56 -5.35
C GLN A 122 25.42 -2.90 -4.76
N SER A 123 25.85 -3.25 -3.54
CA SER A 123 25.44 -4.50 -2.88
C SER A 123 23.92 -4.55 -2.63
N LYS A 124 23.33 -3.47 -2.11
CA LYS A 124 21.87 -3.38 -1.92
C LYS A 124 21.07 -3.45 -3.21
N LYS A 125 21.63 -2.95 -4.32
CA LYS A 125 21.00 -3.04 -5.65
C LYS A 125 21.05 -4.47 -6.21
N ALA A 126 22.10 -5.23 -5.87
CA ALA A 126 22.22 -6.63 -6.24
C ALA A 126 21.29 -7.54 -5.41
N GLU A 127 21.06 -7.22 -4.14
CA GLU A 127 20.17 -7.99 -3.24
C GLU A 127 18.68 -7.83 -3.59
N ASN A 128 18.29 -6.70 -4.20
CA ASN A 128 16.92 -6.42 -4.63
C ASN A 128 16.62 -6.85 -6.09
N LYS A 129 17.45 -7.71 -6.67
CA LYS A 129 17.35 -8.17 -8.06
C LYS A 129 17.20 -9.68 -8.10
#